data_AF-A0A415HVR0-F1
#
_entry.id   AF-A0A415HVR0-F1
#
_cell.length_a   1.000
_cell.length_b   1.000
_cell.length_c   1.000
_cell.angle_alpha   90.00
_cell.angle_beta   90.00
_cell.angle_gamma   90.00
#
_symmetry.space_group_name_H-M   'P 1'
#
loop_
_entity.id
_entity.type
_entity.pdbx_description
1 polymer ?
#
loop_
_entity_poly.entity_id
_entity_poly.type
_entity_poly.pdbx_seq_one_letter_code
_entity_poly.pdbx_strand_id
1 'polypeptide(L)'
;MNKLCFLKEMMNPIVEKCLDKYGGGESYFTEIDAMIKSNPVLMSEYIQYITEKENIYNVIFSGEIGLKYFAMQLKQQIPSDINLFLLPGGLRLNPLKLCEVDNNILESRTVLSSKFIFLDDSYYSGKTLNAVSEFVKKGGGVIEKSYVFYDGSPVKTNVQSLYRYYDNLEN
;
A
#
# COMPACT_ATOMS: atom_id res chain seq x y z
N MET A 1 -2.26 -24.22 3.01
CA MET A 1 -2.67 -23.01 3.75
C MET A 1 -3.02 -21.94 2.73
N ASN A 2 -4.21 -21.30 2.82
CA ASN A 2 -4.60 -20.23 1.90
C ASN A 2 -3.65 -19.04 2.10
N LYS A 3 -3.08 -18.48 1.02
CA LYS A 3 -2.14 -17.34 1.08
C LYS A 3 -2.70 -16.17 1.86
N LEU A 4 -4.00 -15.90 1.74
CA LEU A 4 -4.67 -14.86 2.51
C LEU A 4 -4.70 -15.19 4.02
N CYS A 5 -4.93 -16.45 4.40
CA CYS A 5 -4.88 -16.86 5.81
C CYS A 5 -3.47 -16.66 6.39
N PHE A 6 -2.43 -17.07 5.66
CA PHE A 6 -1.04 -16.83 6.07
C PHE A 6 -0.74 -15.34 6.30
N LEU A 7 -1.15 -14.48 5.37
CA LEU A 7 -0.96 -13.04 5.49
C LEU A 7 -1.71 -12.44 6.68
N LYS A 8 -2.93 -12.92 6.96
CA LYS A 8 -3.69 -12.52 8.16
C LYS A 8 -3.03 -12.99 9.45
N GLU A 9 -2.51 -14.22 9.48
CA GLU A 9 -1.75 -14.75 10.63
C GLU A 9 -0.47 -13.96 10.90
N MET A 10 0.17 -13.41 9.86
CA MET A 10 1.29 -12.49 10.04
C MET A 10 0.87 -11.10 10.56
N MET A 11 -0.33 -10.64 10.20
CA MET A 11 -0.84 -9.33 10.56
C MET A 11 -1.38 -9.29 12.01
N ASN A 12 -2.07 -10.34 12.46
CA ASN A 12 -2.73 -10.36 13.77
C ASN A 12 -1.79 -10.05 14.95
N PRO A 13 -0.58 -10.65 15.06
CA PRO A 13 0.35 -10.34 16.15
C PRO A 13 0.84 -8.89 16.15
N ILE A 14 0.90 -8.25 14.98
CA ILE A 14 1.25 -6.83 14.85
C ILE A 14 0.15 -5.98 15.47
N VAL A 15 -1.11 -6.28 15.13
CA VAL A 15 -2.29 -5.56 15.64
C VAL A 15 -2.41 -5.72 17.15
N GLU A 16 -2.37 -6.94 17.67
CA GLU A 16 -2.51 -7.27 19.09
C GLU A 16 -1.47 -6.49 19.92
N LYS A 17 -0.19 -6.56 19.51
CA LYS A 17 0.89 -5.83 20.17
C LYS A 17 0.69 -4.32 20.18
N CYS A 18 0.15 -3.75 19.11
CA CYS A 18 -0.14 -2.30 19.05
C CYS A 18 -1.34 -1.93 19.94
N LEU A 19 -2.38 -2.75 19.97
CA LEU A 19 -3.59 -2.51 20.77
C LEU A 19 -3.27 -2.54 22.26
N ASP A 20 -2.51 -3.54 22.70
CA ASP A 20 -2.09 -3.71 24.09
C ASP A 20 -1.28 -2.51 24.61
N LYS A 21 -0.49 -1.87 23.74
CA LYS A 21 0.44 -0.81 24.14
C LYS A 21 -0.17 0.59 24.13
N TYR A 22 -1.02 0.90 23.14
CA TYR A 22 -1.43 2.28 22.88
C TYR A 22 -2.93 2.54 23.05
N GLY A 23 -3.78 1.51 23.13
CA GLY A 23 -5.25 1.66 23.26
C GLY A 23 -5.96 2.36 22.09
N GLY A 24 -5.23 2.95 21.13
CA GLY A 24 -5.74 3.62 19.94
C GLY A 24 -5.00 4.94 19.62
N GLY A 25 -5.60 5.75 18.74
CA GLY A 25 -5.10 7.10 18.41
C GLY A 25 -3.85 7.14 17.52
N GLU A 26 -3.25 8.32 17.38
CA GLU A 26 -2.13 8.56 16.46
C GLU A 26 -0.89 7.72 16.77
N SER A 27 -0.59 7.50 18.06
CA SER A 27 0.53 6.65 18.46
C SER A 27 0.34 5.19 18.04
N TYR A 28 -0.90 4.69 18.08
CA TYR A 28 -1.23 3.36 17.58
C TYR A 28 -0.99 3.25 16.07
N PHE A 29 -1.47 4.20 15.28
CA PHE A 29 -1.24 4.22 13.82
C PHE A 29 0.25 4.36 13.48
N THR A 30 0.97 5.20 14.22
CA THR A 30 2.41 5.38 14.02
C THR A 30 3.17 4.07 14.25
N GLU A 31 2.85 3.32 15.31
CA GLU A 31 3.50 2.05 15.58
C GLU A 31 3.11 0.98 14.55
N ILE A 32 1.83 0.87 14.21
CA ILE A 32 1.38 -0.20 13.29
C ILE A 32 2.02 -0.03 11.92
N ASP A 33 2.09 1.20 11.41
CA ASP A 33 2.77 1.53 10.16
C ASP A 33 4.25 1.16 10.24
N ALA A 34 4.93 1.49 11.35
CA ALA A 34 6.33 1.15 11.56
C ALA A 34 6.56 -0.38 11.63
N MET A 35 5.66 -1.12 12.28
CA MET A 35 5.72 -2.57 12.37
C MET A 35 5.49 -3.25 11.01
N ILE A 36 4.55 -2.76 10.21
CA ILE A 36 4.36 -3.22 8.82
C ILE A 36 5.63 -2.98 8.00
N LYS A 37 6.16 -1.75 8.02
CA LYS A 37 7.36 -1.35 7.26
C LYS A 37 8.65 -2.05 7.69
N SER A 38 8.65 -2.67 8.88
CA SER A 38 9.78 -3.44 9.41
C SER A 38 9.63 -4.95 9.22
N ASN A 39 8.57 -5.41 8.52
CA ASN A 39 8.34 -6.81 8.20
C ASN A 39 8.44 -7.06 6.68
N PRO A 40 9.66 -7.25 6.13
CA PRO A 40 9.86 -7.45 4.69
C PRO A 40 9.09 -8.65 4.13
N VAL A 41 8.94 -9.73 4.91
CA VAL A 41 8.21 -10.93 4.48
C VAL A 41 6.74 -10.59 4.31
N LEU A 42 6.10 -9.95 5.29
CA LEU A 42 4.70 -9.54 5.17
C LEU A 42 4.50 -8.63 3.95
N MET A 43 5.39 -7.67 3.76
CA MET A 43 5.34 -6.74 2.63
C MET A 43 5.49 -7.45 1.28
N SER A 44 6.51 -8.30 1.12
CA SER A 44 6.78 -8.99 -0.15
C SER A 44 5.68 -9.99 -0.49
N GLU A 45 5.18 -10.71 0.50
CA GLU A 45 4.15 -11.73 0.31
C GLU A 45 2.80 -11.08 -0.01
N TYR A 46 2.50 -9.92 0.57
CA TYR A 46 1.24 -9.24 0.33
C TYR A 46 1.17 -8.60 -1.05
N ILE A 47 2.23 -7.89 -1.48
CA ILE A 47 2.24 -7.29 -2.82
C ILE A 47 2.15 -8.36 -3.93
N GLN A 48 2.85 -9.49 -3.78
CA GLN A 48 2.74 -10.61 -4.73
C GLN A 48 1.32 -11.18 -4.77
N TYR A 49 0.74 -11.41 -3.58
CA TYR A 49 -0.63 -11.92 -3.47
C TYR A 49 -1.65 -11.02 -4.19
N ILE A 50 -1.59 -9.69 -3.98
CA ILE A 50 -2.59 -8.78 -4.57
C ILE A 50 -2.39 -8.62 -6.08
N THR A 51 -1.15 -8.62 -6.57
CA THR A 51 -0.87 -8.50 -8.02
C THR A 51 -1.32 -9.75 -8.76
N GLU A 52 -1.07 -10.94 -8.21
CA GLU A 52 -1.52 -12.23 -8.78
C GLU A 52 -3.04 -12.36 -8.74
N LYS A 53 -3.66 -12.04 -7.59
CA LYS A 53 -5.12 -12.12 -7.40
C LYS A 53 -5.88 -11.26 -8.41
N GLU A 54 -5.41 -10.04 -8.63
CA GLU A 54 -6.12 -9.06 -9.47
C GLU A 54 -5.62 -9.06 -10.92
N ASN A 55 -4.54 -9.80 -11.23
CA ASN A 55 -3.85 -9.79 -12.52
C ASN A 55 -3.49 -8.36 -12.98
N ILE A 56 -3.00 -7.54 -12.04
CA ILE A 56 -2.56 -6.16 -12.27
C ILE A 56 -1.19 -5.99 -11.61
N TYR A 57 -0.17 -5.72 -12.41
CA TYR A 57 1.22 -5.64 -11.97
C TYR A 57 1.72 -4.21 -11.78
N ASN A 58 0.90 -3.21 -12.06
CA ASN A 58 1.22 -1.81 -11.77
C ASN A 58 0.73 -1.44 -10.37
N VAL A 59 1.65 -1.27 -9.43
CA VAL A 59 1.34 -0.93 -8.04
C VAL A 59 1.83 0.47 -7.72
N ILE A 60 0.93 1.32 -7.25
CA ILE A 60 1.22 2.71 -6.89
C ILE A 60 1.16 2.90 -5.37
N PHE A 61 2.15 3.63 -4.87
CA PHE A 61 2.38 3.92 -3.47
C PHE A 61 2.46 5.42 -3.24
N SER A 62 2.34 5.81 -1.98
CA SER A 62 2.73 7.15 -1.53
C SER A 62 3.63 7.06 -0.30
N GLY A 63 4.41 8.11 -0.06
CA GLY A 63 5.12 8.26 1.22
C GLY A 63 6.19 7.19 1.49
N GLU A 64 6.37 6.86 2.76
CA GLU A 64 7.50 6.04 3.23
C GLU A 64 7.39 4.57 2.82
N ILE A 65 6.19 4.00 2.81
CA ILE A 65 6.01 2.59 2.46
C ILE A 65 6.49 2.30 1.03
N GLY A 66 6.23 3.21 0.09
CA GLY A 66 6.72 3.05 -1.27
C GLY A 66 8.25 3.08 -1.34
N LEU A 67 8.93 3.96 -0.58
CA LEU A 67 10.39 3.96 -0.50
C LEU A 67 10.95 2.60 -0.02
N LYS A 68 10.26 1.95 0.92
CA LYS A 68 10.63 0.60 1.39
C LYS A 68 10.48 -0.43 0.27
N TYR A 69 9.37 -0.43 -0.47
CA TYR A 69 9.18 -1.34 -1.61
C TYR A 69 10.23 -1.17 -2.70
N PHE A 70 10.58 0.07 -3.05
CA PHE A 70 11.67 0.34 -3.99
C PHE A 70 13.01 -0.24 -3.50
N ALA A 71 13.34 0.00 -2.22
CA ALA A 71 14.56 -0.58 -1.64
C ALA A 71 14.55 -2.12 -1.60
N MET A 72 13.38 -2.74 -1.42
CA MET A 72 13.19 -4.19 -1.47
C MET A 72 13.34 -4.73 -2.89
N GLN A 73 12.82 -4.02 -3.91
CA GLN A 73 12.96 -4.42 -5.31
C GLN A 73 14.43 -4.36 -5.77
N LEU A 74 15.18 -3.32 -5.36
CA LEU A 74 16.63 -3.24 -5.61
C LEU A 74 17.41 -4.41 -4.98
N LYS A 75 16.90 -4.96 -3.87
CA LYS A 75 17.44 -6.15 -3.19
C LYS A 75 16.89 -7.48 -3.73
N GLN A 76 16.12 -7.45 -4.83
CA GLN A 76 15.48 -8.62 -5.43
C GLN A 76 14.50 -9.37 -4.49
N GLN A 77 13.93 -8.67 -3.51
CA GLN A 77 12.93 -9.22 -2.59
C GLN A 77 11.51 -9.08 -3.14
N ILE A 78 11.32 -8.17 -4.11
CA ILE A 78 10.08 -8.01 -4.89
C ILE A 78 10.39 -8.42 -6.33
N PRO A 79 9.55 -9.27 -6.95
CA PRO A 79 9.68 -9.62 -8.37
C PRO A 79 9.77 -8.39 -9.28
N SER A 80 10.60 -8.47 -10.31
CA SER A 80 10.87 -7.34 -11.24
C SER A 80 9.75 -7.10 -12.26
N ASP A 81 8.83 -8.04 -12.41
CA ASP A 81 7.61 -7.91 -13.23
C ASP A 81 6.51 -7.09 -12.53
N ILE A 82 6.62 -6.87 -11.21
CA ILE A 82 5.78 -5.91 -10.48
C ILE A 82 6.33 -4.50 -10.68
N ASN A 83 5.61 -3.68 -11.44
CA ASN A 83 5.96 -2.30 -11.71
C ASN A 83 5.57 -1.41 -10.52
N LEU A 84 6.57 -0.83 -9.84
CA LEU A 84 6.36 0.05 -8.68
C LEU A 84 6.32 1.52 -9.12
N PHE A 85 5.32 2.26 -8.64
CA PHE A 85 5.15 3.69 -8.89
C PHE A 85 5.09 4.43 -7.55
N LEU A 86 6.02 5.34 -7.28
CA LEU A 86 6.03 6.14 -6.06
C LEU A 86 5.57 7.57 -6.33
N LEU A 87 4.52 7.99 -5.62
CA LEU A 87 4.16 9.40 -5.53
C LEU A 87 4.79 10.05 -4.28
N PRO A 88 5.35 11.26 -4.39
CA PRO A 88 5.92 11.97 -3.25
C PRO A 88 4.84 12.25 -2.18
N GLY A 89 5.22 12.08 -0.91
CA GLY A 89 4.36 12.40 0.23
C GLY A 89 3.91 13.87 0.21
N GLY A 90 2.63 14.10 0.51
CA GLY A 90 2.03 15.44 0.54
C GLY A 90 1.67 16.02 -0.82
N LEU A 91 1.65 15.20 -1.90
CA LEU A 91 1.12 15.46 -3.25
C LEU A 91 1.04 16.95 -3.60
N ARG A 92 2.21 17.62 -3.55
CA ARG A 92 2.32 19.01 -3.98
C ARG A 92 2.07 19.04 -5.48
N LEU A 93 1.43 20.09 -5.98
CA LEU A 93 0.96 20.29 -7.36
C LEU A 93 1.99 20.04 -8.48
N ASN A 94 3.25 19.76 -8.16
CA ASN A 94 4.27 19.27 -9.07
C ASN A 94 4.69 17.85 -8.65
N PRO A 95 4.21 16.79 -9.33
CA PRO A 95 4.76 15.44 -9.13
C PRO A 95 6.25 15.45 -9.48
N LEU A 96 7.09 15.46 -8.45
CA LEU A 96 8.47 15.04 -8.61
C LEU A 96 8.43 13.53 -8.78
N LYS A 97 8.66 13.10 -10.01
CA LYS A 97 9.06 11.75 -10.33
C LYS A 97 10.39 11.49 -9.60
N LEU A 98 10.32 10.83 -8.46
CA LEU A 98 11.50 10.45 -7.69
C LEU A 98 12.11 9.20 -8.33
N CYS A 99 13.02 9.48 -9.30
CA CYS A 99 14.14 8.68 -9.81
C CYS A 99 13.82 7.26 -10.33
N GLU A 100 13.94 6.97 -11.64
CA GLU A 100 15.24 6.72 -12.29
C GLU A 100 16.25 6.02 -11.36
N VAL A 101 16.08 4.71 -11.21
CA VAL A 101 17.20 3.79 -11.16
C VAL A 101 17.00 2.88 -12.36
N ASP A 102 17.70 3.18 -13.46
CA ASP A 102 17.66 2.54 -14.78
C ASP A 102 16.34 2.61 -15.59
N ASN A 103 16.33 3.55 -16.55
CA ASN A 103 15.61 3.53 -17.83
C ASN A 103 14.07 3.41 -17.89
N ASN A 104 13.34 3.34 -16.77
CA ASN A 104 11.89 3.58 -16.77
C ASN A 104 11.56 4.98 -16.25
N ILE A 105 12.14 5.97 -16.92
CA ILE A 105 11.52 7.28 -17.02
C ILE A 105 10.07 6.98 -17.47
N LEU A 106 9.06 7.22 -16.62
CA LEU A 106 7.72 7.65 -17.08
C LEU A 106 7.93 8.79 -18.08
N GLU A 107 8.22 8.46 -19.33
CA GLU A 107 7.91 9.32 -20.43
C GLU A 107 6.41 9.46 -20.37
N SER A 108 5.97 10.70 -20.24
CA SER A 108 4.64 11.14 -19.81
C SER A 108 3.50 10.74 -20.74
N ARG A 109 3.67 9.73 -21.58
CA ARG A 109 2.72 9.31 -22.60
C ARG A 109 2.29 7.84 -22.50
N THR A 110 3.11 6.95 -21.93
CA THR A 110 2.83 5.50 -21.97
C THR A 110 2.06 4.98 -20.74
N VAL A 111 1.93 5.79 -19.68
CA VAL A 111 1.09 5.49 -18.50
C VAL A 111 -0.38 5.90 -18.70
N LEU A 112 -0.72 6.56 -19.81
CA LEU A 112 -1.97 7.30 -20.01
C LEU A 112 -3.26 6.48 -20.21
N SER A 113 -3.29 5.19 -19.87
CA SER A 113 -4.52 4.37 -19.88
C SER A 113 -4.45 3.11 -19.00
N SER A 114 -3.46 3.04 -18.10
CA SER A 114 -3.18 1.83 -17.32
C SER A 114 -4.08 1.69 -16.09
N LYS A 115 -4.36 0.43 -15.72
CA LYS A 115 -4.95 0.05 -14.44
C LYS A 115 -3.86 -0.09 -13.38
N PHE A 116 -4.16 0.40 -12.18
CA PHE A 116 -3.26 0.40 -11.04
C PHE A 116 -3.91 -0.25 -9.81
N ILE A 117 -3.08 -0.89 -9.00
CA ILE A 117 -3.38 -1.20 -7.60
C ILE A 117 -2.78 -0.09 -6.74
N PHE A 118 -3.57 0.52 -5.87
CA PHE A 118 -3.04 1.33 -4.77
C PHE A 118 -2.72 0.44 -3.58
N LEU A 119 -1.54 0.59 -2.98
CA LEU A 119 -1.14 -0.10 -1.76
C LEU A 119 -0.53 0.88 -0.74
N ASP A 120 -1.03 0.86 0.50
CA ASP A 120 -0.52 1.65 1.64
C ASP A 120 -0.35 0.78 2.90
N ASP A 121 0.32 1.28 3.94
CA ASP A 121 0.41 0.60 5.24
C ASP A 121 -0.97 0.55 5.93
N SER A 122 -1.59 1.71 6.12
CA SER A 122 -2.87 1.84 6.80
C SER A 122 -3.89 2.76 6.10
N TYR A 123 -5.17 2.52 6.38
CA TYR A 123 -6.29 3.35 5.91
C TYR A 123 -7.10 3.88 7.08
N TYR A 124 -7.41 5.19 7.06
CA TYR A 124 -8.30 5.83 8.03
C TYR A 124 -9.35 6.74 7.38
N SER A 125 -8.91 7.84 6.75
CA SER A 125 -9.80 8.87 6.18
C SER A 125 -9.88 8.87 4.64
N GLY A 126 -9.00 8.12 3.97
CA GLY A 126 -8.93 8.06 2.51
C GLY A 126 -8.33 9.28 1.80
N LYS A 127 -7.82 10.28 2.54
CA LYS A 127 -7.17 11.47 1.94
C LYS A 127 -6.06 11.11 0.96
N THR A 128 -5.18 10.18 1.34
CA THR A 128 -4.07 9.70 0.50
C THR A 128 -4.60 9.02 -0.76
N LEU A 129 -5.47 8.03 -0.61
CA LEU A 129 -6.08 7.30 -1.74
C LEU A 129 -6.79 8.26 -2.71
N ASN A 130 -7.55 9.22 -2.21
CA ASN A 130 -8.26 10.19 -3.05
C ASN A 130 -7.29 11.03 -3.87
N ALA A 131 -6.25 11.57 -3.23
CA ALA A 131 -5.28 12.41 -3.89
C ALA A 131 -4.42 11.62 -4.91
N VAL A 132 -4.08 10.36 -4.61
CA VAL A 132 -3.43 9.43 -5.57
C VAL A 132 -4.36 9.13 -6.74
N SER A 133 -5.65 8.87 -6.47
CA SER A 133 -6.65 8.58 -7.51
C SER A 133 -6.86 9.76 -8.45
N GLU A 134 -6.95 10.97 -7.92
CA GLU A 134 -7.02 12.20 -8.73
C GLU A 134 -5.78 12.40 -9.59
N PHE A 135 -4.59 12.15 -9.02
CA PHE A 135 -3.33 12.23 -9.76
C PHE A 135 -3.30 11.27 -10.95
N VAL A 136 -3.61 9.99 -10.71
CA VAL A 136 -3.65 8.95 -11.74
C VAL A 136 -4.70 9.26 -12.79
N LYS A 137 -5.89 9.73 -12.39
CA LYS A 137 -6.96 10.11 -13.31
C LYS A 137 -6.60 11.31 -14.19
N LYS A 138 -5.90 12.33 -13.65
CA LYS A 138 -5.38 13.45 -14.45
C LYS A 138 -4.39 12.99 -15.51
N GLY A 139 -3.65 11.92 -15.22
CA GLY A 139 -2.79 11.22 -16.17
C GLY A 139 -3.51 10.15 -16.99
N GLY A 140 -4.84 10.12 -17.09
CA GLY A 140 -5.57 9.16 -17.94
C GLY A 140 -5.60 7.70 -17.47
N GLY A 141 -4.98 7.37 -16.33
CA GLY A 141 -5.04 6.04 -15.72
C GLY A 141 -6.22 5.88 -14.75
N VAL A 142 -6.29 4.71 -14.12
CA VAL A 142 -7.29 4.42 -13.06
C VAL A 142 -6.71 3.56 -11.93
N ILE A 143 -7.07 3.89 -10.69
CA ILE A 143 -6.92 2.97 -9.55
C ILE A 143 -8.07 1.97 -9.61
N GLU A 144 -7.79 0.75 -10.05
CA GLU A 144 -8.80 -0.32 -10.17
C GLU A 144 -9.10 -0.94 -8.79
N LYS A 145 -8.06 -1.11 -7.96
CA LYS A 145 -8.16 -1.71 -6.63
C LYS A 145 -7.31 -0.94 -5.62
N SER A 146 -7.74 -0.99 -4.36
CA SER A 146 -7.07 -0.34 -3.25
C SER A 146 -6.90 -1.33 -2.11
N TYR A 147 -5.66 -1.52 -1.68
CA TYR A 147 -5.29 -2.41 -0.59
C TYR A 147 -4.54 -1.63 0.48
N VAL A 148 -4.73 -2.05 1.71
CA VAL A 148 -3.86 -1.68 2.84
C VAL A 148 -3.58 -2.92 3.68
N PHE A 149 -2.61 -2.85 4.59
CA PHE A 149 -2.43 -3.93 5.56
C PHE A 149 -3.47 -3.80 6.68
N TYR A 150 -3.63 -2.58 7.19
CA TYR A 150 -4.54 -2.26 8.29
C TYR A 150 -5.61 -1.23 7.90
N ASP A 151 -6.87 -1.55 8.14
CA ASP A 151 -7.99 -0.62 7.97
C ASP A 151 -8.55 -0.21 9.33
N GLY A 152 -8.24 1.02 9.74
CA GLY A 152 -8.75 1.63 10.95
C GLY A 152 -9.93 2.58 10.71
N SER A 153 -10.55 2.58 9.53
CA SER A 153 -11.64 3.50 9.22
C SER A 153 -12.94 3.07 9.88
N PRO A 154 -13.68 3.97 10.56
CA PRO A 154 -15.00 3.66 11.10
C PRO A 154 -16.02 3.32 10.00
N VAL A 155 -15.82 3.84 8.79
CA VAL A 155 -16.71 3.62 7.64
C VAL A 155 -16.11 2.55 6.74
N LYS A 156 -16.90 1.53 6.41
CA LYS A 156 -16.50 0.50 5.44
C LYS A 156 -16.48 1.09 4.03
N THR A 157 -15.37 0.94 3.34
CA THR A 157 -15.18 1.40 1.95
C THR A 157 -14.86 0.21 1.04
N ASN A 158 -14.49 0.50 -0.21
CA ASN A 158 -14.01 -0.48 -1.18
C ASN A 158 -12.53 -0.86 -0.99
N VAL A 159 -11.86 -0.32 0.04
CA VAL A 159 -10.49 -0.70 0.38
C VAL A 159 -10.47 -2.11 0.97
N GLN A 160 -9.57 -2.95 0.48
CA GLN A 160 -9.35 -4.29 1.01
C GLN A 160 -8.17 -4.27 2.00
N SER A 161 -8.30 -5.00 3.12
CA SER A 161 -7.25 -5.08 4.12
C SER A 161 -7.00 -6.50 4.62
N LEU A 162 -5.81 -6.72 5.19
CA LEU A 162 -5.52 -7.96 5.93
C LEU A 162 -6.25 -7.95 7.28
N TYR A 163 -6.30 -6.78 7.92
CA TYR A 163 -7.03 -6.58 9.17
C TYR A 163 -7.87 -5.31 9.10
N ARG A 164 -9.12 -5.38 9.58
CA ARG A 164 -9.99 -4.22 9.75
C ARG A 164 -10.43 -4.09 11.20
N TYR A 165 -10.11 -2.97 11.83
CA TYR A 165 -10.36 -2.73 13.26
C TYR A 165 -11.83 -2.92 13.64
N TYR A 166 -12.72 -2.23 12.92
CA TYR A 166 -14.15 -2.23 13.23
C TYR A 166 -14.87 -3.55 12.91
N ASP A 167 -14.26 -4.46 12.15
CA ASP A 167 -14.80 -5.81 11.93
C ASP A 167 -14.48 -6.74 13.11
N ASN A 168 -13.64 -6.30 14.07
CA ASN A 168 -13.18 -7.06 15.23
C ASN A 168 -13.56 -6.39 16.57
N LEU A 169 -14.46 -5.41 16.56
CA LEU A 169 -14.98 -4.73 17.77
C LEU A 169 -16.12 -5.51 18.46
N GLU A 170 -16.63 -6.56 17.83
CA GLU A 170 -17.57 -7.49 18.46
C GLU A 170 -16.80 -8.68 19.05
N ASN A 171 -16.25 -8.48 20.25
CA ASN A 171 -15.93 -9.54 21.23
C ASN A 171 -16.02 -8.94 22.64
#